data_AF-G2LLT7-F1
#
_entry.id   AF-G2LLT7-F1
#
_cell.length_a   1.000
_cell.length_b   1.000
_cell.length_c   1.000
_cell.angle_alpha   90.00
_cell.angle_beta   90.00
_cell.angle_gamma   90.00
#
_symmetry.space_group_name_H-M   'P 1'
#
loop_
_entity.id
_entity.type
_entity.pdbx_description
1 polymer ?
#
loop_
_entity_poly.entity_id
_entity_poly.type
_entity_poly.pdbx_seq_one_letter_code
_entity_poly.pdbx_strand_id
1 'polypeptide(L)'
;MATRLHNNHLKSKDDGNKEVDNSPASACNADAAYQNARKFSDKQNARIEHDKALGRVMTALLQDDTELFKQFSDNDSFRRWLTDTVFALTYGEGRSV
;
A
#
# COMPACT_ATOMS: atom_id res chain seq x y z
N MET A 1 15.27 -25.76 -43.07
CA MET A 1 14.60 -25.98 -41.76
C MET A 1 14.70 -24.69 -40.95
N ALA A 2 13.54 -24.13 -40.61
CA ALA A 2 13.20 -23.19 -39.53
C ALA A 2 14.13 -21.98 -39.21
N THR A 3 13.76 -20.86 -39.84
CA THR A 3 13.66 -19.48 -39.35
C THR A 3 14.35 -19.07 -38.03
N ARG A 4 15.27 -18.12 -38.18
CA ARG A 4 15.78 -17.18 -37.17
C ARG A 4 14.63 -16.40 -36.52
N LEU A 5 14.34 -16.66 -35.25
CA LEU A 5 13.49 -15.78 -34.44
C LEU A 5 14.30 -14.60 -33.93
N HIS A 6 14.07 -13.45 -34.57
CA HIS A 6 14.28 -12.13 -34.01
C HIS A 6 13.16 -11.81 -33.00
N ASN A 7 13.45 -10.85 -32.12
CA ASN A 7 12.55 -10.10 -31.23
C ASN A 7 12.24 -10.69 -29.85
N ASN A 8 12.93 -10.14 -28.84
CA ASN A 8 12.26 -9.08 -28.06
C ASN A 8 13.31 -8.04 -27.60
N HIS A 9 13.67 -7.17 -28.53
CA HIS A 9 14.12 -5.82 -28.21
C HIS A 9 12.87 -5.02 -27.79
N LEU A 10 13.06 -4.04 -26.91
CA LEU A 10 12.07 -3.16 -26.25
C LEU A 10 11.68 -3.63 -24.84
N LYS A 11 12.52 -3.29 -23.86
CA LYS A 11 11.96 -2.74 -22.63
C LYS A 11 12.07 -1.22 -22.77
N SER A 12 11.12 -0.66 -23.52
CA SER A 12 10.93 0.78 -23.59
C SER A 12 10.76 1.30 -22.16
N LYS A 13 11.67 2.19 -21.76
CA LYS A 13 11.29 3.31 -20.92
C LYS A 13 10.31 4.17 -21.73
N ASP A 14 9.36 4.77 -21.04
CA ASP A 14 8.22 5.58 -21.54
C ASP A 14 6.98 4.79 -21.96
N ASP A 15 6.01 4.74 -21.04
CA ASP A 15 4.72 5.42 -21.25
C ASP A 15 4.24 5.93 -19.88
N GLY A 16 3.99 7.23 -19.76
CA GLY A 16 3.62 7.95 -18.53
C GLY A 16 2.26 7.61 -17.94
N ASN A 17 1.81 6.36 -18.03
CA ASN A 17 0.68 5.85 -17.26
C ASN A 17 1.23 5.37 -15.91
N LYS A 18 1.22 6.23 -14.89
CA LYS A 18 1.46 5.77 -13.51
C LYS A 18 0.36 4.76 -13.23
N GLU A 19 0.68 3.47 -13.25
CA GLU A 19 -0.19 2.44 -12.72
C GLU A 19 -0.55 2.89 -11.31
N VAL A 20 -1.79 3.33 -11.12
CA VAL A 20 -2.26 3.81 -9.83
C VAL A 20 -2.33 2.55 -8.98
N ASP A 21 -1.31 2.34 -8.17
CA ASP A 21 -1.30 1.23 -7.23
C ASP A 21 -2.45 1.45 -6.23
N ASN A 22 -3.54 0.71 -6.43
CA ASN A 22 -4.72 0.73 -5.56
C ASN A 22 -4.53 -0.16 -4.32
N SER A 23 -3.30 -0.58 -4.02
CA SER A 23 -3.03 -1.33 -2.80
C SER A 23 -3.33 -0.50 -1.55
N PRO A 24 -3.69 -1.14 -0.43
CA PRO A 24 -3.85 -0.46 0.84
C PRO A 24 -2.59 0.28 1.31
N ALA A 25 -1.40 -0.20 0.92
CA ALA A 25 -0.14 0.44 1.23
C ALA A 25 0.01 1.80 0.53
N SER A 26 -0.23 1.85 -0.78
CA SER A 26 -0.17 3.10 -1.53
C SER A 26 -1.23 4.10 -1.06
N ALA A 27 -2.44 3.63 -0.77
CA ALA A 27 -3.51 4.48 -0.23
C ALA A 27 -3.16 5.02 1.18
N CYS A 28 -2.62 4.19 2.08
CA CYS A 28 -2.15 4.66 3.39
C CYS A 28 -1.00 5.64 3.25
N ASN A 29 -0.05 5.38 2.36
CA ASN A 29 1.08 6.26 2.11
C ASN A 29 0.62 7.64 1.60
N ALA A 30 -0.50 7.73 0.89
CA ALA A 30 -1.08 9.01 0.46
C ALA A 30 -1.86 9.75 1.57
N ASP A 31 -2.14 9.11 2.72
CA ASP A 31 -2.91 9.72 3.81
C ASP A 31 -2.15 10.89 4.45
N ALA A 32 -2.80 12.06 4.49
CA ALA A 32 -2.17 13.29 4.93
C ALA A 32 -1.79 13.27 6.42
N ALA A 33 -2.61 12.65 7.28
CA ALA A 33 -2.33 12.57 8.71
C ALA A 33 -1.15 11.63 8.96
N TYR A 34 -1.10 10.49 8.27
CA TYR A 34 0.05 9.59 8.34
C TYR A 34 1.32 10.23 7.76
N GLN A 35 1.25 10.88 6.61
CA GLN A 35 2.38 11.62 6.02
C GLN A 35 2.95 12.67 6.99
N ASN A 36 2.07 13.41 7.67
CA ASN A 36 2.48 14.40 8.66
C ASN A 36 3.16 13.73 9.87
N ALA A 37 2.57 12.66 10.40
CA ALA A 37 3.12 11.92 11.53
C ALA A 37 4.47 11.26 11.20
N ARG A 38 4.66 10.75 9.98
CA ARG A 38 5.94 10.21 9.51
C ARG A 38 7.06 11.24 9.44
N LYS A 39 6.73 12.46 9.00
CA LYS A 39 7.72 13.53 8.78
C LYS A 39 8.09 14.28 10.06
N PHE A 40 7.11 14.48 10.94
CA PHE A 40 7.25 15.43 12.06
C PHE A 40 7.02 14.80 13.43
N SER A 41 6.92 13.48 13.52
CA SER A 41 6.65 12.78 14.78
C SER A 41 7.50 11.55 14.98
N ASP A 42 7.40 10.96 16.18
CA ASP A 42 8.07 9.72 16.52
C ASP A 42 7.37 8.49 15.90
N LYS A 43 8.04 7.35 15.96
CA LYS A 43 7.56 6.09 15.36
C LYS A 43 6.23 5.63 15.95
N GLN A 44 5.99 5.84 17.25
CA GLN A 44 4.75 5.42 17.90
C GLN A 44 3.58 6.26 17.42
N ASN A 45 3.75 7.58 17.30
CA ASN A 45 2.69 8.43 16.78
C ASN A 45 2.43 8.18 15.28
N ALA A 46 3.49 7.98 14.49
CA ALA A 46 3.34 7.56 13.09
C ALA A 46 2.58 6.22 12.96
N ARG A 47 2.76 5.31 13.91
CA ARG A 47 2.03 4.03 13.96
C ARG A 47 0.55 4.22 14.27
N ILE A 48 0.22 5.08 15.24
CA ILE A 48 -1.17 5.39 15.59
C ILE A 48 -1.89 6.00 14.38
N GLU A 49 -1.28 6.95 13.70
CA GLU A 49 -1.89 7.59 12.51
C GLU A 49 -1.96 6.64 11.31
N HIS A 50 -0.99 5.76 11.12
CA HIS A 50 -1.06 4.69 10.13
C HIS A 50 -2.27 3.78 10.36
N ASP A 51 -2.47 3.30 11.58
CA ASP A 51 -3.54 2.34 11.87
C ASP A 51 -4.92 2.98 11.66
N LYS A 52 -5.05 4.28 11.95
CA LYS A 52 -6.24 5.07 11.59
C LYS A 52 -6.41 5.21 10.07
N ALA A 53 -5.34 5.53 9.34
CA ALA A 53 -5.37 5.64 7.88
C ALA A 53 -5.79 4.32 7.23
N LEU A 54 -5.23 3.21 7.69
CA LEU A 54 -5.58 1.86 7.21
C LEU A 54 -7.05 1.53 7.45
N GLY A 55 -7.60 1.89 8.62
CA GLY A 55 -9.04 1.72 8.88
C GLY A 55 -9.92 2.47 7.87
N ARG A 56 -9.57 3.72 7.53
CA ARG A 56 -10.29 4.52 6.51
C ARG A 56 -10.18 3.90 5.12
N VAL A 57 -8.96 3.51 4.73
CA VAL A 57 -8.67 2.87 3.44
C VAL A 57 -9.45 1.57 3.30
N MET A 58 -9.45 0.72 4.32
CA MET A 58 -10.20 -0.54 4.31
C MET A 58 -11.71 -0.30 4.27
N THR A 59 -12.21 0.75 4.94
CA THR A 59 -13.64 1.09 4.86
C THR A 59 -14.04 1.50 3.44
N ALA A 60 -13.16 2.21 2.72
CA ALA A 60 -13.39 2.66 1.35
C ALA A 60 -13.20 1.55 0.29
N LEU A 61 -12.16 0.71 0.44
CA LEU A 61 -11.85 -0.36 -0.51
C LEU A 61 -12.79 -1.57 -0.39
N LEU A 62 -13.22 -1.89 0.83
CA LEU A 62 -13.97 -3.12 1.09
C LEU A 62 -15.49 -2.93 0.99
N GLN A 63 -15.93 -1.74 0.63
CA GLN A 63 -17.34 -1.45 0.38
C GLN A 63 -17.90 -2.32 -0.78
N ASP A 64 -17.04 -2.72 -1.72
CA ASP A 64 -17.39 -3.61 -2.83
C ASP A 64 -17.09 -5.10 -2.53
N ASP A 65 -16.31 -5.41 -1.49
CA ASP A 65 -15.76 -6.75 -1.22
C ASP A 65 -16.03 -7.21 0.24
N THR A 66 -17.23 -7.77 0.45
CA THR A 66 -17.82 -8.04 1.77
C THR A 66 -17.10 -9.14 2.57
N GLU A 67 -16.43 -10.07 1.90
CA GLU A 67 -15.70 -11.16 2.56
C GLU A 67 -14.38 -10.66 3.16
N LEU A 68 -13.66 -9.83 2.42
CA LEU A 68 -12.42 -9.22 2.90
C LEU A 68 -12.70 -8.22 4.03
N PHE A 69 -13.83 -7.49 3.98
CA PHE A 69 -14.32 -6.69 5.11
C PHE A 69 -14.55 -7.53 6.38
N LYS A 70 -15.24 -8.67 6.26
CA LYS A 70 -15.46 -9.56 7.41
C LYS A 70 -14.15 -10.05 8.01
N GLN A 71 -13.18 -10.47 7.18
CA GLN A 71 -11.88 -10.88 7.70
C GLN A 71 -11.16 -9.73 8.41
N PHE A 72 -11.21 -8.51 7.86
CA PHE A 72 -10.61 -7.36 8.53
C PHE A 72 -11.29 -7.01 9.86
N SER A 73 -12.62 -7.11 9.93
CA SER A 73 -13.43 -6.78 11.11
C SER A 73 -13.33 -7.85 12.20
N ASP A 74 -13.63 -9.10 11.84
CA ASP A 74 -13.97 -10.15 12.78
C ASP A 74 -12.79 -11.08 13.10
N ASN A 75 -11.66 -10.90 12.40
CA ASN A 75 -10.45 -11.68 12.60
C ASN A 75 -9.30 -10.76 13.04
N ASP A 76 -9.15 -10.58 14.36
CA ASP A 76 -8.09 -9.76 14.98
C ASP A 76 -6.68 -10.14 14.52
N SER A 77 -6.44 -11.43 14.26
CA SER A 77 -5.12 -11.90 13.81
C SER A 77 -4.82 -11.42 12.39
N PHE A 78 -5.80 -11.53 11.50
CA PHE A 78 -5.69 -11.00 10.14
C PHE A 78 -5.55 -9.48 10.15
N ARG A 79 -6.37 -8.78 10.93
CA ARG A 79 -6.28 -7.33 11.10
C ARG A 79 -4.87 -6.91 11.53
N ARG A 80 -4.32 -7.57 12.54
CA ARG A 80 -2.98 -7.26 13.06
C ARG A 80 -1.89 -7.54 12.04
N TRP A 81 -1.91 -8.70 11.40
CA TRP A 81 -0.96 -9.03 10.35
C TRP A 81 -0.98 -8.01 9.20
N LEU A 82 -2.17 -7.62 8.74
CA LEU A 82 -2.32 -6.67 7.65
C LEU A 82 -1.82 -5.29 8.05
N THR A 83 -2.20 -4.82 9.24
CA THR A 83 -1.73 -3.57 9.82
C THR A 83 -0.21 -3.54 9.98
N ASP A 84 0.41 -4.63 10.42
CA ASP A 84 1.87 -4.74 10.55
C ASP A 84 2.57 -4.73 9.19
N THR A 85 2.03 -5.45 8.21
CA THR A 85 2.58 -5.55 6.86
C THR A 85 2.53 -4.21 6.13
N VAL A 86 1.38 -3.55 6.12
CA VAL A 86 1.19 -2.25 5.44
C VAL A 86 2.08 -1.17 6.07
N PHE A 87 2.24 -1.19 7.39
CA PHE A 87 3.14 -0.24 8.05
C PHE A 87 4.60 -0.48 7.71
N ALA A 88 5.04 -1.74 7.68
CA ALA A 88 6.41 -2.08 7.31
C ALA A 88 6.76 -1.61 5.88
N LEU A 89 5.84 -1.83 4.94
CA LEU A 89 5.99 -1.38 3.54
C LEU A 89 6.07 0.15 3.46
N THR A 90 5.14 0.84 4.11
CA THR A 90 5.00 2.30 3.93
C THR A 90 5.95 3.12 4.78
N TYR A 91 6.34 2.68 5.98
CA TYR A 91 7.20 3.45 6.87
C TYR A 91 8.66 3.53 6.34
N GLY A 92 9.15 2.45 5.70
CA GLY A 92 10.51 2.36 5.16
C GLY A 92 10.74 3.16 3.87
N GLU A 93 9.76 3.23 2.96
CA GLU A 93 9.93 3.84 1.63
C GLU A 93 10.13 5.36 1.60
N GLY A 94 9.83 6.08 2.68
CA GLY A 94 9.96 7.55 2.74
C GLY A 94 11.09 8.05 3.64
N ARG A 95 11.91 7.15 4.19
CA ARG A 95 13.11 7.50 4.93
C ARG A 95 14.33 7.31 4.03
N SER A 96 14.43 8.16 3.01
CA SER A 96 15.70 8.39 2.34
C SER A 96 16.65 8.95 3.40
N VAL A 97 17.61 8.12 3.83
CA VAL A 97 18.77 8.57 4.60
C VAL A 97 19.69 9.42 3.73
#